data_AF-A0A525JCK9-F1
#
_entry.id   AF-A0A525JCK9-F1
#
_cell.length_a   1.000
_cell.length_b   1.000
_cell.length_c   1.000
_cell.angle_alpha   90.00
_cell.angle_beta   90.00
_cell.angle_gamma   90.00
#
_symmetry.space_group_name_H-M   'P 1'
#
loop_
_entity.id
_entity.type
_entity.pdbx_description
1 polymer ?
#
loop_
_entity_poly.entity_id
_entity_poly.type
_entity_poly.pdbx_seq_one_letter_code
_entity_poly.pdbx_strand_id
1 'polypeptide(L)'
;MANHSQQRAVAPEPSWRLTDALGAKLAELTGLGFEVLWIEASMADLTRLVQEGGEAAIRLDPDPSLDRAWFGAAEIRHAAARENTWVFLRGEVASGEVSAHVVAPPNPA
;
A
#
# COMPACT_ATOMS: atom_id res chain seq x y z
N MET A 1 -39.19 27.48 -21.14
CA MET A 1 -38.92 26.03 -21.17
C MET A 1 -37.49 25.82 -20.70
N ALA A 2 -37.29 25.37 -19.46
CA ALA A 2 -35.96 25.20 -18.86
C ALA A 2 -35.44 23.79 -19.17
N ASN A 3 -34.38 23.70 -19.97
CA ASN A 3 -33.68 22.46 -20.26
C ASN A 3 -32.77 22.13 -19.08
N HIS A 4 -33.28 21.38 -18.09
CA HIS A 4 -32.45 20.80 -17.04
C HIS A 4 -31.70 19.61 -17.63
N SER A 5 -30.44 19.85 -17.99
CA SER A 5 -29.49 18.80 -18.32
C SER A 5 -29.34 17.91 -17.08
N GLN A 6 -29.96 16.73 -17.10
CA GLN A 6 -29.71 15.69 -16.11
C GLN A 6 -28.25 15.26 -16.27
N GLN A 7 -27.38 15.84 -15.47
CA GLN A 7 -26.02 15.38 -15.29
C GLN A 7 -26.12 14.01 -14.63
N ARG A 8 -26.09 12.95 -15.43
CA ARG A 8 -25.92 11.58 -14.92
C ARG A 8 -24.66 11.61 -14.07
N ALA A 9 -24.81 11.37 -12.76
CA ALA A 9 -23.68 11.05 -11.91
C ALA A 9 -23.03 9.81 -12.52
N VAL A 10 -21.92 10.01 -13.23
CA VAL A 10 -21.01 8.92 -13.55
C VAL A 10 -20.59 8.42 -12.17
N ALA A 11 -21.05 7.23 -11.79
CA ALA A 11 -20.54 6.57 -10.60
C ALA A 11 -19.02 6.58 -10.77
N PRO A 12 -18.23 7.13 -9.82
CA PRO A 12 -16.80 7.07 -9.94
C PRO A 12 -16.47 5.59 -10.12
N GLU A 13 -15.75 5.25 -11.21
CA GLU A 13 -15.12 3.94 -11.29
C GLU A 13 -14.44 3.68 -9.94
N PRO A 14 -14.46 2.45 -9.41
CA PRO A 14 -13.74 2.18 -8.17
C PRO A 14 -12.28 2.54 -8.43
N SER A 15 -11.89 3.73 -8.01
CA SER A 15 -10.56 4.26 -8.21
C SER A 15 -9.68 3.31 -7.45
N TRP A 16 -8.71 2.72 -8.14
CA TRP A 16 -7.76 1.83 -7.48
C TRP A 16 -7.16 2.56 -6.27
N ARG A 17 -7.29 1.98 -5.08
CA ARG A 17 -6.78 2.54 -3.82
C ARG A 17 -5.56 1.74 -3.39
N LEU A 18 -4.45 2.45 -3.17
CA LEU A 18 -3.21 1.87 -2.70
C LEU A 18 -3.40 1.20 -1.34
N THR A 19 -4.15 1.81 -0.42
CA THR A 19 -4.42 1.24 0.91
C THR A 19 -5.10 -0.13 0.82
N ASP A 20 -6.12 -0.24 -0.04
CA ASP A 20 -6.86 -1.50 -0.22
C ASP A 20 -5.98 -2.54 -0.93
N ALA A 21 -5.21 -2.14 -1.95
CA ALA A 21 -4.31 -3.01 -2.69
C ALA A 21 -3.16 -3.54 -1.83
N LEU A 22 -2.55 -2.68 -1.02
CA LEU A 22 -1.48 -3.05 -0.08
C LEU A 22 -2.02 -3.99 1.00
N GLY A 23 -3.18 -3.68 1.59
CA GLY A 23 -3.84 -4.56 2.56
C GLY A 23 -4.15 -5.94 1.99
N ALA A 24 -4.70 -5.99 0.77
CA ALA A 24 -4.98 -7.24 0.07
C ALA A 24 -3.69 -8.04 -0.20
N LYS A 25 -2.62 -7.38 -0.65
CA LYS A 25 -1.34 -8.06 -0.94
C LYS A 25 -0.70 -8.63 0.32
N LEU A 26 -0.73 -7.90 1.43
CA LEU A 26 -0.23 -8.40 2.73
C LEU A 26 -1.05 -9.61 3.21
N ALA A 27 -2.38 -9.57 3.08
CA ALA A 27 -3.24 -10.70 3.45
C ALA A 27 -3.01 -11.93 2.57
N GLU A 28 -2.80 -11.74 1.26
CA GLU A 28 -2.42 -12.80 0.33
C GLU A 28 -1.10 -13.47 0.74
N LEU A 29 -0.03 -12.68 0.90
CA LEU A 29 1.31 -13.20 1.20
C LEU A 29 1.37 -13.91 2.55
N THR A 30 0.75 -13.33 3.58
CA THR A 30 0.66 -13.97 4.90
C THR A 30 -0.22 -15.22 4.88
N GLY A 31 -1.31 -15.23 4.09
CA GLY A 31 -2.16 -16.40 3.88
C GLY A 31 -1.45 -17.56 3.17
N LEU A 32 -0.43 -17.27 2.36
CA LEU A 32 0.47 -18.26 1.76
C LEU A 32 1.56 -18.76 2.73
N GLY A 33 1.61 -18.22 3.95
CA GLY A 33 2.58 -18.59 4.99
C GLY A 33 3.93 -17.86 4.89
N PHE A 34 4.03 -16.82 4.06
CA PHE A 34 5.26 -16.03 3.95
C PHE A 34 5.43 -15.05 5.11
N GLU A 35 6.67 -14.88 5.54
CA GLU A 35 7.05 -13.87 6.54
C GLU A 35 7.28 -12.53 5.84
N VAL A 36 6.36 -11.57 6.04
CA VAL A 36 6.56 -10.19 5.60
C VAL A 36 7.60 -9.52 6.51
N LEU A 37 8.67 -9.00 5.92
CA LEU A 37 9.77 -8.37 6.64
C LEU A 37 9.57 -6.85 6.77
N TRP A 38 9.37 -6.16 5.65
CA TRP A 38 9.10 -4.72 5.61
C TRP A 38 8.46 -4.30 4.30
N ILE A 39 8.00 -3.05 4.24
CA ILE A 39 7.48 -2.36 3.07
C ILE A 39 8.44 -1.23 2.71
N GLU A 40 8.80 -1.09 1.44
CA GLU A 40 9.42 0.13 0.93
C GLU A 40 8.38 0.97 0.21
N ALA A 41 8.27 2.24 0.57
CA ALA A 41 7.34 3.17 -0.06
C ALA A 41 8.01 4.53 -0.32
N SER A 42 7.57 5.16 -1.42
CA SER A 42 7.93 6.54 -1.74
C SER A 42 7.14 7.51 -0.85
N MET A 43 7.59 8.77 -0.79
CA MET A 43 6.82 9.79 -0.06
C MET A 43 5.44 10.07 -0.68
N ALA A 44 5.30 9.92 -1.99
CA ALA A 44 4.01 10.04 -2.67
C ALA A 44 3.05 8.93 -2.22
N ASP A 45 3.54 7.69 -2.14
CA ASP A 45 2.74 6.54 -1.70
C ASP A 45 2.39 6.64 -0.21
N LEU A 46 3.32 7.06 0.65
CA LEU A 46 3.04 7.30 2.07
C LEU A 46 1.95 8.35 2.28
N THR A 47 2.03 9.45 1.55
CA THR A 47 1.00 10.49 1.56
C THR A 47 -0.35 9.92 1.12
N ARG A 48 -0.34 9.11 0.06
CA ARG A 48 -1.54 8.46 -0.47
C ARG A 48 -2.17 7.47 0.50
N LEU A 49 -1.36 6.66 1.20
CA LEU A 49 -1.84 5.74 2.24
C LEU A 49 -2.59 6.48 3.35
N VAL A 50 -2.06 7.61 3.82
CA VAL A 50 -2.72 8.45 4.84
C VAL A 50 -3.99 9.10 4.30
N GLN A 51 -3.97 9.63 3.08
CA GLN A 51 -5.14 10.24 2.45
C GLN A 51 -6.28 9.24 2.22
N GLU A 52 -5.95 8.02 1.80
CA GLU A 52 -6.93 6.99 1.50
C GLU A 52 -7.43 6.27 2.76
N GLY A 53 -6.53 5.87 3.66
CA GLY A 53 -6.86 5.06 4.83
C GLY A 53 -7.16 5.85 6.11
N GLY A 54 -6.97 7.17 6.08
CA GLY A 54 -7.10 8.06 7.24
C GLY A 54 -5.89 8.00 8.18
N GLU A 55 -5.99 8.72 9.30
CA GLU A 55 -4.89 8.89 10.27
C GLU A 55 -4.41 7.58 10.89
N ALA A 56 -5.25 6.55 10.92
CA ALA A 56 -4.92 5.23 11.47
C ALA A 56 -4.24 4.28 10.47
N ALA A 57 -4.12 4.67 9.19
CA ALA A 57 -3.54 3.81 8.16
C ALA A 57 -2.04 3.53 8.40
N ILE A 58 -1.33 4.55 8.88
CA ILE A 58 0.09 4.46 9.25
C ILE A 58 0.21 4.71 10.74
N ARG A 59 0.73 3.73 11.46
CA ARG A 59 1.06 3.87 12.88
C ARG A 59 2.53 4.27 13.02
N LEU A 60 2.79 5.36 13.73
CA LEU A 60 4.15 5.79 14.07
C LEU A 60 4.63 5.11 15.37
N ASP A 61 5.94 5.00 15.55
CA ASP A 61 6.52 4.59 16.83
C ASP A 61 6.18 5.65 17.91
N PRO A 62 5.75 5.24 19.12
CA PRO A 62 5.57 6.18 20.23
C PRO A 62 6.87 6.84 20.68
N ASP A 63 8.04 6.24 20.39
CA ASP A 63 9.34 6.87 20.58
C ASP A 63 9.74 7.64 19.29
N PRO A 64 9.67 8.98 19.29
CA PRO A 64 9.99 9.79 18.11
C PRO A 64 11.47 9.73 17.73
N SER A 65 12.36 9.21 18.58
CA SER A 65 13.79 9.08 18.27
C SER A 65 14.10 7.93 17.31
N LEU A 66 13.18 6.96 17.16
CA LEU A 66 13.39 5.79 16.33
C LEU A 66 13.05 6.01 14.85
N ASP A 67 12.21 7.01 14.53
CA ASP A 67 11.73 7.31 13.17
C ASP A 67 11.21 6.06 12.42
N ARG A 68 10.24 5.37 13.02
CA ARG A 68 9.64 4.14 12.47
C ARG A 68 8.15 4.28 12.28
N ALA A 69 7.65 3.59 11.26
CA ALA A 69 6.24 3.57 10.88
C ALA A 69 5.80 2.15 10.50
N TRP A 70 4.50 1.86 10.62
CA TRP A 70 3.91 0.57 10.27
C TRP A 70 2.61 0.74 9.49
N PHE A 71 2.41 -0.14 8.51
CA PHE A 71 1.11 -0.38 7.88
C PHE A 71 0.62 -1.76 8.34
N GLY A 72 -0.43 -1.78 9.16
CA GLY A 72 -0.83 -3.00 9.88
C GLY A 72 0.31 -3.51 10.77
N ALA A 73 0.79 -4.73 10.49
CA ALA A 73 1.89 -5.38 11.21
C ALA A 73 3.27 -5.17 10.55
N ALA A 74 3.33 -4.69 9.31
CA ALA A 74 4.57 -4.57 8.55
C ALA A 74 5.20 -3.19 8.75
N GLU A 75 6.50 -3.16 9.04
CA GLU A 75 7.27 -1.92 9.14
C GLU A 75 7.41 -1.27 7.76
N ILE A 76 7.25 0.05 7.69
CA ILE A 76 7.46 0.84 6.49
C ILE A 76 8.82 1.52 6.57
N ARG A 77 9.58 1.38 5.49
CA ARG A 77 10.85 2.07 5.27
C ARG A 77 10.69 3.02 4.11
N HIS A 78 11.06 4.27 4.31
CA HIS A 78 11.08 5.23 3.23
C HIS A 78 12.18 4.87 2.22
N ALA A 79 11.81 4.81 0.93
CA ALA A 79 12.75 4.57 -0.16
C ALA A 79 12.59 5.63 -1.24
N ALA A 80 13.50 6.61 -1.25
CA ALA A 80 13.44 7.76 -2.17
C ALA A 80 13.54 7.38 -3.66
N ALA A 81 14.17 6.25 -3.98
CA ALA A 81 14.41 5.80 -5.35
C ALA A 81 13.31 4.89 -5.93
N ARG A 82 12.26 4.58 -5.15
CA ARG A 82 11.18 3.69 -5.60
C ARG A 82 10.01 4.51 -6.13
N GLU A 83 9.51 4.13 -7.29
CA GLU A 83 8.28 4.72 -7.88
C GLU A 83 7.01 4.00 -7.43
N ASN A 84 7.14 2.73 -7.01
CA ASN A 84 6.04 1.91 -6.52
C ASN A 84 6.28 1.47 -5.08
N THR A 85 5.23 1.00 -4.42
CA THR A 85 5.32 0.34 -3.12
C THR A 85 5.79 -1.12 -3.29
N TRP A 86 6.76 -1.54 -2.48
CA TRP A 86 7.32 -2.90 -2.50
C TRP A 86 7.14 -3.58 -1.15
N VAL A 87 6.75 -4.86 -1.16
CA VAL A 87 6.65 -5.71 0.02
C VAL A 87 7.79 -6.72 -0.02
N PHE A 88 8.66 -6.69 0.98
CA PHE A 88 9.77 -7.62 1.13
C PHE A 88 9.38 -8.75 2.06
N LEU A 89 9.70 -9.98 1.67
CA LEU A 89 9.34 -11.16 2.43
C LEU A 89 10.44 -12.22 2.37
N ARG A 90 10.38 -13.17 3.30
CA ARG A 90 11.30 -14.30 3.38
C ARG A 90 10.61 -15.62 3.03
N GLY A 91 11.31 -16.47 2.29
CA GLY A 91 10.95 -17.88 2.13
C GLY A 91 10.11 -18.24 0.91
N GLU A 92 9.94 -17.33 -0.05
CA GLU A 92 9.19 -17.63 -1.29
C GLU A 92 9.94 -18.55 -2.25
N VAL A 93 11.19 -18.21 -2.56
CA VAL A 93 11.98 -18.95 -3.57
C VAL A 93 12.73 -20.11 -2.92
N ALA A 94 13.37 -19.85 -1.77
CA ALA A 94 14.04 -20.84 -0.95
C ALA A 94 14.02 -20.42 0.52
N SER A 95 14.24 -21.38 1.43
CA SER A 95 14.34 -21.08 2.86
C SER A 95 15.46 -20.07 3.12
N GLY A 96 15.12 -18.94 3.73
CA GLY A 96 16.05 -17.85 4.05
C GLY A 96 16.29 -16.85 2.92
N GLU A 97 15.75 -17.07 1.71
CA GLU A 97 15.85 -16.10 0.61
C GLU A 97 14.84 -14.97 0.79
N VAL A 98 15.26 -13.75 0.41
CA VAL A 98 14.41 -12.55 0.42
C VAL A 98 13.93 -12.28 -1.00
N SER A 99 12.61 -12.19 -1.16
CA SER A 99 11.97 -11.74 -2.40
C SER A 99 11.18 -10.45 -2.16
N ALA A 100 10.72 -9.84 -3.24
CA ALA A 100 9.95 -8.62 -3.17
C ALA A 100 8.79 -8.60 -4.18
N HIS A 101 7.63 -8.13 -3.74
CA HIS A 101 6.45 -7.95 -4.59
C HIS A 101 6.13 -6.47 -4.74
N VAL A 102 5.76 -6.08 -5.97
CA VAL A 102 5.30 -4.73 -6.26
C VAL A 102 3.80 -4.62 -6.02
N VAL A 103 3.36 -3.55 -5.37
CA VAL A 103 1.97 -3.12 -5.30
C VAL A 103 1.80 -1.97 -6.28
N ALA A 104 1.14 -2.23 -7.40
CA ALA A 104 0.92 -1.27 -8.47
C ALA A 104 -0.53 -1.31 -8.95
N PRO A 105 -1.03 -0.24 -9.58
CA PRO A 105 -2.31 -0.26 -10.26
C PRO A 105 -2.36 -1.39 -11.29
N PRO A 106 -3.55 -1.99 -11.54
CA PRO A 106 -3.71 -2.89 -12.67
C PRO A 106 -3.33 -2.15 -13.96
N ASN A 107 -2.55 -2.81 -14.81
CA ASN A 107 -2.12 -2.24 -16.08
C ASN A 107 -3.38 -1.89 -16.90
N PRO A 108 -3.53 -0.66 -17.43
CA PRO A 108 -4.65 -0.36 -18.30
C PRO A 108 -4.54 -1.27 -19.53
N ALA A 109 -5.55 -2.10 -19.72
CA ALA A 109 -5.68 -2.99 -20.88
C ALA A 109 -5.81 -2.20 -22.20
#